data_AF-A0A839ND03-F1
#
_entry.id   AF-A0A839ND03-F1
#
_cell.length_a   1.000
_cell.length_b   1.000
_cell.length_c   1.000
_cell.angle_alpha   90.00
_cell.angle_beta   90.00
_cell.angle_gamma   90.00
#
_symmetry.space_group_name_H-M   'P 1'
#
loop_
_entity.id
_entity.type
_entity.pdbx_description
1 polymer ?
#
loop_
_entity_poly.entity_id
_entity_poly.type
_entity_poly.pdbx_seq_one_letter_code
_entity_poly.pdbx_strand_id
1 'polypeptide(L)'
;MNEGNVKTRVDEDNPSSPAAEGLAPSSGASAWWARAGRNRLVPHAVLAIVLIVLVPSLLTGSNLALATTAVIYGLFALSALVLFGWVGLGSFGQAAFFGTGAYTAAMLKDHQLNPLIVILIGAFVAMLLALVVAILAGNSSGIQFAMLTLVLGEVLHQLLFTFRDVFHGDDGIFGITAQPLFGMNLFDQKNFWWYSAGVAAVFALVLYGIHRSQLGKTFTAVRDDPVKAAALGTSVRVARTAAFMISGFVGGIAGVLYSQQQTGAAPGLVSTVMSGSVIFMVFIGGTSNMWGPFVGALVYTYLTTRLFQGSNTSTIWIGLLLLVVVVLVRGGIMGLVERGVRLLKQRVTTARSAS
;
A
#
# COMPACT_ATOMS: atom_id res chain seq x y z
N MET A 1 -66.95 42.93 -37.11
CA MET A 1 -67.87 42.07 -37.87
C MET A 1 -67.06 41.32 -38.92
N ASN A 2 -67.39 40.04 -39.07
CA ASN A 2 -66.85 39.00 -39.95
C ASN A 2 -65.59 38.21 -39.54
N GLU A 3 -65.92 37.13 -38.85
CA GLU A 3 -65.34 35.80 -38.76
C GLU A 3 -64.70 35.27 -40.07
N GLY A 4 -63.61 34.52 -39.91
CA GLY A 4 -62.90 33.83 -40.98
C GLY A 4 -62.00 32.73 -40.40
N ASN A 5 -62.66 31.68 -39.92
CA ASN A 5 -62.16 30.43 -39.35
C ASN A 5 -61.01 29.80 -40.16
N VAL A 6 -59.77 29.83 -39.64
CA VAL A 6 -58.66 29.01 -40.17
C VAL A 6 -58.39 27.87 -39.19
N LYS A 7 -59.17 26.78 -39.36
CA LYS A 7 -58.83 25.46 -38.84
C LYS A 7 -57.66 24.91 -39.65
N THR A 8 -56.44 24.99 -39.13
CA THR A 8 -55.33 24.17 -39.64
C THR A 8 -55.50 22.74 -39.15
N ARG A 9 -55.71 21.84 -40.11
CA ARG A 9 -55.75 20.39 -40.00
C ARG A 9 -54.66 19.85 -39.08
N VAL A 10 -55.07 18.97 -38.19
CA VAL A 10 -54.20 17.96 -37.57
C VAL A 10 -53.91 16.95 -38.69
N ASP A 11 -52.71 17.01 -39.26
CA ASP A 11 -52.21 15.98 -40.16
C ASP A 11 -51.75 14.78 -39.31
N GLU A 12 -52.68 13.86 -39.07
CA GLU A 12 -52.41 12.46 -38.77
C GLU A 12 -51.89 11.77 -40.04
N ASP A 13 -50.59 11.85 -40.30
CA ASP A 13 -49.80 10.79 -40.96
C ASP A 13 -48.34 11.25 -41.16
N ASN A 14 -47.48 10.94 -40.19
CA ASN A 14 -46.04 10.90 -40.45
C ASN A 14 -45.35 9.88 -39.53
N PRO A 15 -45.25 8.60 -39.93
CA PRO A 15 -44.56 7.56 -39.18
C PRO A 15 -43.07 7.46 -39.57
N SER A 16 -42.30 8.56 -39.49
CA SER A 16 -40.85 8.54 -39.76
C SER A 16 -40.03 9.53 -38.91
N SER A 17 -40.32 9.60 -37.61
CA SER A 17 -39.38 10.14 -36.61
C SER A 17 -38.58 8.98 -36.01
N PRO A 18 -37.24 8.93 -36.14
CA PRO A 18 -36.41 7.94 -35.44
C PRO A 18 -36.17 8.37 -33.98
N ALA A 19 -37.26 8.65 -33.26
CA ALA A 19 -37.26 8.85 -31.83
C ALA A 19 -38.14 7.77 -31.19
N ALA A 20 -37.56 7.04 -30.24
CA ALA A 20 -38.16 5.97 -29.44
C ALA A 20 -38.02 4.51 -29.93
N GLU A 21 -36.88 4.14 -30.52
CA GLU A 21 -36.44 2.74 -30.48
C GLU A 21 -35.79 2.42 -29.12
N GLY A 22 -36.61 1.75 -28.31
CA GLY A 22 -36.29 0.84 -27.21
C GLY A 22 -34.84 0.78 -26.72
N LEU A 23 -34.63 1.32 -25.52
CA LEU A 23 -33.67 0.81 -24.54
C LEU A 23 -34.04 -0.64 -24.17
N ALA A 24 -33.80 -1.58 -25.07
CA ALA A 24 -33.75 -2.99 -24.72
C ALA A 24 -32.55 -3.19 -23.78
N PRO A 25 -32.72 -3.79 -22.59
CA PRO A 25 -31.60 -4.09 -21.73
C PRO A 25 -30.69 -5.07 -22.48
N SER A 26 -29.48 -4.62 -22.83
CA SER A 26 -28.47 -5.49 -23.43
C SER A 26 -28.25 -6.70 -22.52
N SER A 27 -28.70 -7.87 -22.98
CA SER A 27 -28.57 -9.17 -22.34
C SER A 27 -27.09 -9.62 -22.17
N GLY A 28 -26.14 -8.78 -22.56
CA GLY A 28 -24.70 -8.94 -22.30
C GLY A 28 -24.19 -8.30 -21.00
N ALA A 29 -24.98 -7.44 -20.33
CA ALA A 29 -24.53 -6.76 -19.11
C ALA A 29 -24.41 -7.73 -17.91
N SER A 30 -25.25 -8.77 -17.82
CA SER A 30 -25.18 -9.78 -16.76
C SER A 30 -24.01 -10.76 -16.91
N ALA A 31 -23.50 -10.94 -18.14
CA ALA A 31 -22.38 -11.82 -18.43
C ALA A 31 -21.00 -11.23 -18.03
N TRP A 32 -20.88 -9.90 -17.95
CA TRP A 32 -19.66 -9.23 -17.47
C TRP A 32 -19.46 -9.38 -15.95
N TRP A 33 -20.55 -9.42 -15.17
CA TRP A 33 -20.50 -9.66 -13.72
C TRP A 33 -20.16 -11.12 -13.39
N ALA A 34 -20.59 -12.07 -14.22
CA ALA A 34 -20.35 -13.52 -14.01
C ALA A 34 -18.89 -13.96 -14.26
N ARG A 35 -18.08 -13.14 -14.96
CA ARG A 35 -16.64 -13.41 -15.21
C ARG A 35 -15.69 -12.77 -14.18
N ALA A 36 -16.19 -12.16 -13.11
CA ALA A 36 -15.38 -11.74 -11.97
C ALA A 36 -14.95 -12.98 -11.16
N GLY A 37 -13.94 -13.68 -11.70
CA GLY A 37 -13.52 -15.02 -11.32
C GLY A 37 -13.30 -15.24 -9.82
N ARG A 38 -14.13 -16.15 -9.29
CA ARG A 38 -14.20 -16.65 -7.91
C ARG A 38 -12.94 -17.38 -7.40
N ASN A 39 -11.91 -17.65 -8.23
CA ASN A 39 -10.78 -18.53 -7.84
C ASN A 39 -9.35 -17.94 -7.94
N ARG A 40 -9.17 -16.62 -8.10
CA ARG A 40 -7.80 -16.03 -8.15
C ARG A 40 -7.23 -15.56 -6.80
N LEU A 41 -8.02 -15.62 -5.72
CA LEU A 41 -7.55 -15.40 -4.34
C LEU A 41 -6.67 -16.55 -3.86
N VAL A 42 -7.12 -17.78 -4.11
CA VAL A 42 -6.46 -19.04 -3.72
C VAL A 42 -4.98 -19.10 -4.14
N PRO A 43 -4.58 -18.83 -5.40
CA PRO A 43 -3.16 -18.92 -5.78
C PRO A 43 -2.26 -17.87 -5.09
N HIS A 44 -2.78 -16.70 -4.72
CA HIS A 44 -1.99 -15.66 -4.05
C HIS A 44 -1.83 -15.99 -2.55
N ALA A 45 -2.91 -16.46 -1.91
CA ALA A 45 -2.87 -16.95 -0.54
C ALA A 45 -1.95 -18.17 -0.40
N VAL A 46 -2.03 -19.12 -1.33
CA VAL A 46 -1.15 -20.30 -1.36
C VAL A 46 0.31 -19.89 -1.56
N LEU A 47 0.62 -18.96 -2.48
CA LEU A 47 1.97 -18.46 -2.66
C LEU A 47 2.52 -17.80 -1.39
N ALA A 48 1.71 -16.99 -0.71
CA ALA A 48 2.06 -16.36 0.55
C ALA A 48 2.39 -17.41 1.61
N ILE A 49 1.51 -18.40 1.80
CA ILE A 49 1.68 -19.48 2.77
C ILE A 49 2.93 -20.30 2.48
N VAL A 50 3.18 -20.65 1.21
CA VAL A 50 4.39 -21.39 0.80
C VAL A 50 5.66 -20.60 1.16
N LEU A 51 5.70 -19.30 0.87
CA LEU A 51 6.84 -18.44 1.23
C LEU A 51 7.03 -18.37 2.76
N ILE A 52 5.96 -18.24 3.53
CA ILE A 52 6.02 -18.13 4.99
C ILE A 52 6.59 -19.42 5.62
N VAL A 53 6.21 -20.58 5.08
CA VAL A 53 6.62 -21.90 5.59
C VAL A 53 8.03 -22.28 5.14
N LEU A 54 8.43 -21.91 3.93
CA LEU A 54 9.73 -22.30 3.35
C LEU A 54 10.91 -21.49 3.90
N VAL A 55 10.68 -20.25 4.34
CA VAL A 55 11.78 -19.37 4.77
C VAL A 55 12.48 -19.85 6.05
N PRO A 56 11.78 -20.26 7.14
CA PRO A 56 12.44 -20.72 8.37
C PRO A 56 13.18 -22.04 8.25
N SER A 57 12.82 -22.85 7.25
CA SER A 57 13.50 -24.13 6.99
C SER A 57 14.79 -23.95 6.18
N LEU A 58 14.90 -22.85 5.43
CA LEU A 58 16.07 -22.53 4.61
C LEU A 58 17.03 -21.53 5.28
N LEU A 59 16.53 -20.63 6.13
CA LEU A 59 17.31 -19.55 6.73
C LEU A 59 17.37 -19.67 8.25
N THR A 60 18.57 -19.54 8.82
CA THR A 60 18.81 -19.52 10.27
C THR A 60 19.63 -18.30 10.69
N GLY A 61 19.52 -17.92 11.97
CA GLY A 61 20.28 -16.82 12.57
C GLY A 61 20.05 -15.47 11.87
N SER A 62 21.12 -14.73 11.60
CA SER A 62 21.05 -13.38 11.03
C SER A 62 20.22 -13.29 9.74
N ASN A 63 20.29 -14.30 8.86
CA ASN A 63 19.52 -14.31 7.62
C ASN A 63 17.99 -14.37 7.87
N LEU A 64 17.55 -15.03 8.94
CA LEU A 64 16.15 -15.06 9.31
C LEU A 64 15.68 -13.68 9.80
N ALA A 65 16.51 -12.93 10.53
CA ALA A 65 16.18 -11.55 10.95
C ALA A 65 16.07 -10.63 9.75
N LEU A 66 16.98 -10.76 8.77
CA LEU A 66 16.91 -10.00 7.53
C LEU A 66 15.62 -10.31 6.75
N ALA A 67 15.24 -11.59 6.68
CA ALA A 67 13.98 -11.97 6.06
C ALA A 67 12.79 -11.35 6.81
N THR A 68 12.76 -11.42 8.14
CA THR A 68 11.71 -10.79 8.97
C THR A 68 11.62 -9.28 8.69
N THR A 69 12.75 -8.58 8.70
CA THR A 69 12.79 -7.13 8.40
C THR A 69 12.30 -6.84 6.97
N ALA A 70 12.67 -7.67 5.99
CA ALA A 70 12.19 -7.56 4.62
C ALA A 70 10.67 -7.74 4.52
N VAL A 71 10.06 -8.64 5.31
CA VAL A 71 8.59 -8.80 5.34
C VAL A 71 7.91 -7.60 5.97
N ILE A 72 8.46 -7.06 7.06
CA ILE A 72 7.92 -5.85 7.72
C ILE A 72 8.01 -4.64 6.79
N TYR A 73 9.16 -4.42 6.15
CA TYR A 73 9.30 -3.38 5.13
C TYR A 73 8.46 -3.66 3.89
N GLY A 74 8.20 -4.92 3.55
CA GLY A 74 7.27 -5.29 2.48
C GLY A 74 5.85 -4.85 2.80
N LEU A 75 5.40 -5.02 4.04
CA LEU A 75 4.10 -4.53 4.51
C LEU A 75 4.05 -2.99 4.51
N PHE A 76 5.13 -2.33 4.93
CA PHE A 76 5.24 -0.87 4.86
C PHE A 76 5.22 -0.35 3.41
N ALA A 77 5.94 -1.00 2.51
CA ALA A 77 5.91 -0.69 1.08
C ALA A 77 4.52 -0.94 0.48
N LEU A 78 3.81 -1.96 0.95
CA LEU A 78 2.43 -2.22 0.55
C LEU A 78 1.50 -1.08 1.00
N SER A 79 1.69 -0.50 2.19
CA SER A 79 0.92 0.68 2.61
C SER A 79 1.15 1.87 1.67
N ALA A 80 2.40 2.10 1.28
CA ALA A 80 2.73 3.13 0.28
C ALA A 80 2.12 2.82 -1.10
N LEU A 81 2.09 1.55 -1.52
CA LEU A 81 1.45 1.14 -2.78
C LEU A 81 -0.05 1.50 -2.82
N VAL A 82 -0.76 1.51 -1.70
CA VAL A 82 -2.16 1.94 -1.67
C VAL A 82 -2.32 3.38 -2.17
N LEU A 83 -1.46 4.32 -1.73
CA LEU A 83 -1.54 5.71 -2.16
C LEU A 83 -0.99 5.91 -3.58
N PHE A 84 0.25 5.47 -3.83
CA PHE A 84 0.91 5.68 -5.12
C PHE A 84 0.29 4.84 -6.24
N GLY A 85 0.03 3.56 -5.94
CA GLY A 85 -0.44 2.59 -6.91
C GLY A 85 -1.93 2.64 -7.14
N TRP A 86 -2.78 2.74 -6.11
CA TRP A 86 -4.23 2.60 -6.36
C TRP A 86 -4.93 3.92 -6.61
N VAL A 87 -4.58 4.97 -5.86
CA VAL A 87 -5.22 6.29 -5.98
C VAL A 87 -4.40 7.27 -6.82
N GLY A 88 -3.11 6.98 -7.08
CA GLY A 88 -2.23 7.87 -7.85
C GLY A 88 -1.78 9.10 -7.07
N LEU A 89 -1.80 9.04 -5.74
CA LEU A 89 -1.36 10.12 -4.87
C LEU A 89 0.10 9.90 -4.47
N GLY A 90 0.97 10.79 -4.93
CA GLY A 90 2.37 10.80 -4.50
C GLY A 90 2.51 11.40 -3.10
N SER A 91 2.61 10.56 -2.06
CA SER A 91 2.78 10.99 -0.67
C SER A 91 4.18 10.68 -0.17
N PHE A 92 4.90 11.68 0.31
CA PHE A 92 6.21 11.55 0.93
C PHE A 92 6.14 11.57 2.47
N GLY A 93 4.96 11.38 3.05
CA GLY A 93 4.72 11.35 4.49
C GLY A 93 4.59 9.94 5.07
N GLN A 94 4.88 8.87 4.32
CA GLN A 94 4.62 7.49 4.74
C GLN A 94 5.38 7.08 6.01
N ALA A 95 6.62 7.58 6.19
CA ALA A 95 7.41 7.33 7.39
C ALA A 95 6.72 7.84 8.67
N ALA A 96 5.89 8.90 8.57
CA ALA A 96 5.12 9.37 9.71
C ALA A 96 4.20 8.28 10.25
N PHE A 97 3.43 7.60 9.39
CA PHE A 97 2.52 6.54 9.83
C PHE A 97 3.26 5.34 10.41
N PHE A 98 4.37 4.96 9.78
CA PHE A 98 5.24 3.88 10.26
C PHE A 98 5.86 4.21 11.62
N GLY A 99 6.49 5.37 11.75
CA GLY A 99 7.08 5.79 13.01
C GLY A 99 6.04 6.03 14.10
N THR A 100 4.85 6.55 13.80
CA THR A 100 3.76 6.66 14.78
C THR A 100 3.35 5.30 15.35
N GLY A 101 3.24 4.27 14.51
CA GLY A 101 3.03 2.89 14.97
C GLY A 101 4.18 2.40 15.86
N ALA A 102 5.42 2.66 15.46
CA ALA A 102 6.62 2.26 16.21
C ALA A 102 6.71 2.93 17.59
N TYR A 103 6.46 4.24 17.66
CA TYR A 103 6.45 5.02 18.90
C TYR A 103 5.27 4.64 19.80
N THR A 104 4.10 4.34 19.22
CA THR A 104 2.96 3.85 20.00
C THR A 104 3.29 2.52 20.69
N ALA A 105 3.93 1.59 19.98
CA ALA A 105 4.40 0.34 20.57
C ALA A 105 5.44 0.58 21.68
N ALA A 106 6.36 1.52 21.46
CA ALA A 106 7.40 1.86 22.41
C ALA A 106 6.84 2.49 23.70
N MET A 107 5.85 3.37 23.59
CA MET A 107 5.16 3.98 24.74
C MET A 107 4.33 2.97 25.54
N LEU A 108 3.84 1.91 24.89
CA LEU A 108 3.06 0.85 25.54
C LEU A 108 3.91 -0.25 26.18
N LYS A 109 5.25 -0.16 26.12
CA LYS A 109 6.15 -1.23 26.59
C LYS A 109 5.93 -1.60 28.06
N ASP A 110 5.63 -0.63 28.93
CA ASP A 110 5.51 -0.83 30.37
C ASP A 110 4.16 -1.43 30.78
N HIS A 111 3.16 -1.41 29.88
CA HIS A 111 1.81 -1.89 30.17
C HIS A 111 1.64 -3.41 29.98
N GLN A 112 2.69 -4.12 29.55
CA GLN A 112 2.70 -5.58 29.35
C GLN A 112 1.49 -6.12 28.55
N LEU A 113 1.03 -5.33 27.57
CA LEU A 113 -0.12 -5.71 26.74
C LEU A 113 0.22 -6.85 25.77
N ASN A 114 -0.80 -7.59 25.37
CA ASN A 114 -0.68 -8.60 24.33
C ASN A 114 -0.17 -7.94 23.02
N PRO A 115 0.83 -8.52 22.33
CA PRO A 115 1.38 -7.97 21.08
C PRO A 115 0.33 -7.66 20.01
N LEU A 116 -0.76 -8.43 19.93
CA LEU A 116 -1.86 -8.17 18.98
C LEU A 116 -2.64 -6.90 19.34
N ILE A 117 -2.84 -6.62 20.63
CA ILE A 117 -3.50 -5.39 21.09
C ILE A 117 -2.62 -4.18 20.77
N VAL A 118 -1.31 -4.31 20.99
CA VAL A 118 -0.33 -3.26 20.66
C VAL A 118 -0.35 -2.95 19.16
N ILE A 119 -0.43 -3.98 18.31
CA ILE A 119 -0.61 -3.79 16.85
C ILE A 119 -1.87 -3.00 16.57
N LEU A 120 -3.01 -3.38 17.13
CA LEU A 120 -4.29 -2.71 16.85
C LEU A 120 -4.30 -1.25 17.32
N ILE A 121 -3.74 -0.97 18.51
CA ILE A 121 -3.64 0.41 19.01
C ILE A 121 -2.71 1.22 18.10
N GLY A 122 -1.51 0.72 17.79
CA GLY A 122 -0.57 1.42 16.90
C GLY A 122 -1.13 1.65 15.50
N ALA A 123 -1.86 0.68 14.95
CA ALA A 123 -2.55 0.80 13.68
C ALA A 123 -3.64 1.88 13.73
N PHE A 124 -4.42 1.92 14.80
CA PHE A 124 -5.50 2.89 14.96
C PHE A 124 -4.97 4.31 15.17
N VAL A 125 -3.92 4.50 15.97
CA VAL A 125 -3.28 5.81 16.15
C VAL A 125 -2.69 6.32 14.83
N ALA A 126 -2.00 5.45 14.07
CA ALA A 126 -1.48 5.82 12.75
C ALA A 126 -2.59 6.11 11.73
N MET A 127 -3.73 5.40 11.80
CA MET A 127 -4.91 5.67 10.98
C MET A 127 -5.54 7.03 11.31
N LEU A 128 -5.64 7.39 12.60
CA LEU A 128 -6.13 8.70 13.04
C LEU A 128 -5.21 9.82 12.56
N LEU A 129 -3.90 9.63 12.65
CA LEU A 129 -2.93 10.56 12.09
C LEU A 129 -3.12 10.71 10.57
N ALA A 130 -3.30 9.60 9.85
CA ALA A 130 -3.56 9.64 8.41
C ALA A 130 -4.87 10.34 8.06
N LEU A 131 -5.91 10.22 8.91
CA LEU A 131 -7.15 10.97 8.76
C LEU A 131 -6.90 12.48 8.92
N VAL A 132 -6.14 12.90 9.95
CA VAL A 132 -5.76 14.31 10.16
C VAL A 132 -5.00 14.83 8.94
N VAL A 133 -3.99 14.10 8.48
CA VAL A 133 -3.20 14.47 7.28
C VAL A 133 -4.10 14.57 6.04
N ALA A 134 -5.04 13.63 5.85
CA ALA A 134 -5.97 13.66 4.73
C ALA A 134 -6.94 14.85 4.78
N ILE A 135 -7.39 15.24 5.97
CA ILE A 135 -8.25 16.42 6.16
C ILE A 135 -7.45 17.69 5.83
N LEU A 136 -6.22 17.81 6.33
CA LEU A 136 -5.32 18.93 6.06
C LEU A 136 -4.93 19.02 4.58
N ALA A 137 -4.78 17.87 3.92
CA ALA A 137 -4.53 17.82 2.48
C ALA A 137 -5.69 18.39 1.64
N GLY A 138 -6.91 18.37 2.16
CA GLY A 138 -8.08 18.96 1.52
C GLY A 138 -8.27 18.45 0.09
N ASN A 139 -8.32 19.37 -0.88
CA ASN A 139 -8.47 19.07 -2.31
C ASN A 139 -7.13 19.09 -3.07
N SER A 140 -6.00 19.19 -2.37
CA SER A 140 -4.67 19.24 -2.99
C SER A 140 -4.42 17.98 -3.82
N SER A 141 -3.74 18.14 -4.95
CA SER A 141 -3.37 17.02 -5.82
C SER A 141 -2.03 17.24 -6.50
N GLY A 142 -1.43 16.16 -7.01
CA GLY A 142 -0.13 16.21 -7.68
C GLY A 142 0.99 16.70 -6.77
N ILE A 143 1.78 17.66 -7.27
CA ILE A 143 2.99 18.15 -6.60
C ILE A 143 2.66 18.90 -5.30
N GLN A 144 1.57 19.67 -5.28
CA GLN A 144 1.16 20.41 -4.07
C GLN A 144 0.91 19.47 -2.90
N PHE A 145 0.26 18.35 -3.19
CA PHE A 145 0.00 17.30 -2.21
C PHE A 145 1.29 16.61 -1.75
N ALA A 146 2.21 16.31 -2.67
CA ALA A 146 3.52 15.76 -2.34
C ALA A 146 4.31 16.69 -1.39
N MET A 147 4.36 17.99 -1.69
CA MET A 147 5.03 18.99 -0.87
C MET A 147 4.38 19.12 0.52
N LEU A 148 3.05 19.13 0.58
CA LEU A 148 2.35 19.17 1.86
C LEU A 148 2.67 17.94 2.73
N THR A 149 2.66 16.75 2.15
CA THR A 149 2.97 15.52 2.90
C THR A 149 4.44 15.46 3.35
N LEU A 150 5.37 16.02 2.57
CA LEU A 150 6.77 16.22 3.01
C LEU A 150 6.84 17.11 4.24
N VAL A 151 6.22 18.30 4.17
CA VAL A 151 6.24 19.27 5.27
C VAL A 151 5.59 18.67 6.51
N LEU A 152 4.44 18.00 6.39
CA LEU A 152 3.78 17.35 7.51
C LEU A 152 4.64 16.22 8.11
N GLY A 153 5.35 15.45 7.29
CA GLY A 153 6.31 14.45 7.76
C GLY A 153 7.44 15.08 8.57
N GLU A 154 8.01 16.18 8.09
CA GLU A 154 9.10 16.87 8.78
C GLU A 154 8.63 17.56 10.06
N VAL A 155 7.42 18.12 10.08
CA VAL A 155 6.82 18.67 11.31
C VAL A 155 6.68 17.57 12.37
N LEU A 156 6.21 16.37 11.99
CA LEU A 156 6.10 15.24 12.91
C LEU A 156 7.47 14.74 13.39
N HIS A 157 8.46 14.71 12.51
CA HIS A 157 9.84 14.40 12.88
C HIS A 157 10.38 15.43 13.90
N GLN A 158 10.17 16.72 13.67
CA GLN A 158 10.60 17.79 14.57
C GLN A 158 9.84 17.81 15.91
N LEU A 159 8.58 17.38 15.91
CA LEU A 159 7.80 17.23 17.14
C LEU A 159 8.42 16.19 18.08
N LEU A 160 9.03 15.12 17.57
CA LEU A 160 9.72 14.14 18.40
C LEU A 160 10.91 14.75 19.16
N PHE A 161 11.67 15.64 18.52
CA PHE A 161 12.77 16.34 19.17
C PHE A 161 12.31 17.44 20.14
N THR A 162 11.21 18.12 19.80
CA THR A 162 10.68 19.22 20.60
C THR A 162 10.05 18.71 21.90
N PHE A 163 9.24 17.64 21.83
CA PHE A 163 8.56 17.05 22.98
C PHE A 163 9.41 15.96 23.64
N ARG A 164 10.61 16.38 24.09
CA ARG A 164 11.62 15.48 24.64
C ARG A 164 11.15 14.71 25.88
N ASP A 165 10.33 15.33 26.73
CA ASP A 165 9.78 14.71 27.94
C ASP A 165 8.89 13.48 27.65
N VAL A 166 8.27 13.45 26.47
CA VAL A 166 7.31 12.41 26.08
C VAL A 166 7.96 11.38 25.15
N PHE A 167 8.73 11.84 24.16
CA PHE A 167 9.29 10.98 23.11
C PHE A 167 10.77 10.66 23.29
N HIS A 168 11.40 11.20 24.33
CA HIS A 168 12.84 11.09 24.63
C HIS A 168 13.77 11.70 23.56
N GLY A 169 13.23 12.41 22.56
CA GLY A 169 14.00 13.10 21.52
C GLY A 169 14.98 12.18 20.79
N ASP A 170 16.24 12.64 20.68
CA ASP A 170 17.34 11.90 20.05
C ASP A 170 17.59 10.52 20.65
N ASP A 171 17.31 10.36 21.95
CA ASP A 171 17.60 9.11 22.68
C ASP A 171 16.64 7.99 22.26
N GLY A 172 15.47 8.32 21.69
CA GLY A 172 14.43 7.35 21.35
C GLY A 172 13.93 6.55 22.56
N ILE A 173 13.10 5.55 22.29
CA ILE A 173 12.55 4.67 23.34
C ILE A 173 12.98 3.23 23.05
N PHE A 174 13.85 2.70 23.89
CA PHE A 174 14.38 1.33 23.79
C PHE A 174 13.91 0.44 24.96
N GLY A 175 14.22 -0.85 24.88
CA GLY A 175 13.88 -1.85 25.89
C GLY A 175 12.48 -2.43 25.72
N ILE A 176 11.95 -2.44 24.50
CA ILE A 176 10.63 -3.01 24.21
C ILE A 176 10.72 -4.53 24.37
N THR A 177 10.07 -5.03 25.41
CA THR A 177 9.97 -6.46 25.70
C THR A 177 8.66 -6.96 25.11
N ALA A 178 8.72 -7.71 24.00
CA ALA A 178 7.54 -8.31 23.42
C ALA A 178 7.00 -9.41 24.35
N GLN A 179 5.80 -9.22 24.88
CA GLN A 179 5.13 -10.22 25.72
C GLN A 179 4.88 -11.51 24.93
N PRO A 180 4.89 -12.68 25.57
CA PRO A 180 4.65 -13.94 24.88
C PRO A 180 3.25 -13.98 24.28
N LEU A 181 3.13 -14.46 23.04
CA LEU A 181 1.86 -14.56 22.34
C LEU A 181 1.40 -16.02 22.35
N PHE A 182 0.26 -16.32 23.00
CA PHE A 182 -0.25 -17.70 23.15
C PHE A 182 0.79 -18.71 23.68
N GLY A 183 1.69 -18.26 24.58
CA GLY A 183 2.78 -19.08 25.12
C GLY A 183 4.03 -19.15 24.24
N MET A 184 4.02 -18.57 23.04
CA MET A 184 5.20 -18.44 22.19
C MET A 184 6.06 -17.26 22.67
N ASN A 185 7.33 -17.53 22.97
CA ASN A 185 8.28 -16.48 23.30
C ASN A 185 8.69 -15.73 22.02
N LEU A 186 8.34 -14.44 21.93
CA LEU A 186 8.65 -13.60 20.78
C LEU A 186 10.10 -13.10 20.75
N PHE A 187 10.89 -13.37 21.79
CA PHE A 187 12.34 -13.22 21.73
C PHE A 187 13.02 -14.29 20.86
N ASP A 188 12.37 -15.44 20.66
CA ASP A 188 12.86 -16.42 19.69
C ASP A 188 12.58 -15.91 18.28
N GLN A 189 13.66 -15.79 17.51
CA GLN A 189 13.66 -15.32 16.14
C GLN A 189 12.75 -16.13 15.22
N LYS A 190 12.61 -17.45 15.45
CA LYS A 190 11.71 -18.30 14.68
C LYS A 190 10.25 -17.97 14.97
N ASN A 191 9.89 -17.83 16.24
CA ASN A 191 8.53 -17.46 16.65
C ASN A 191 8.17 -16.07 16.14
N PHE A 192 9.13 -15.13 16.21
CA PHE A 192 8.93 -13.78 15.70
C PHE A 192 8.72 -13.74 14.18
N TRP A 193 9.41 -14.61 13.42
CA TRP A 193 9.12 -14.78 11.99
C TRP A 193 7.68 -15.22 11.74
N TRP A 194 7.21 -16.28 12.40
CA TRP A 194 5.83 -16.77 12.21
C TRP A 194 4.79 -15.71 12.56
N TYR A 195 5.02 -14.97 13.64
CA TYR A 195 4.19 -13.85 14.07
C TYR A 195 4.16 -12.73 13.01
N SER A 196 5.32 -12.17 12.66
CA SER A 196 5.41 -11.04 11.71
C SER A 196 4.94 -11.41 10.31
N ALA A 197 5.32 -12.59 9.81
CA ALA A 197 4.92 -13.06 8.50
C ALA A 197 3.43 -13.43 8.45
N GLY A 198 2.88 -13.98 9.54
CA GLY A 198 1.44 -14.20 9.68
C GLY A 198 0.64 -12.90 9.63
N VAL A 199 1.06 -11.89 10.41
CA VAL A 199 0.44 -10.55 10.40
C VAL A 199 0.53 -9.91 9.01
N ALA A 200 1.71 -9.92 8.39
CA ALA A 200 1.90 -9.37 7.05
C ALA A 200 1.03 -10.07 6.01
N ALA A 201 0.89 -11.40 6.08
CA ALA A 201 0.05 -12.18 5.19
C ALA A 201 -1.43 -11.85 5.34
N VAL A 202 -1.93 -11.77 6.58
CA VAL A 202 -3.32 -11.40 6.87
C VAL A 202 -3.63 -10.03 6.28
N PHE A 203 -2.81 -9.02 6.55
CA PHE A 203 -3.07 -7.67 6.05
C PHE A 203 -2.84 -7.53 4.54
N ALA A 204 -1.88 -8.25 3.95
CA ALA A 204 -1.75 -8.31 2.49
C ALA A 204 -2.99 -8.92 1.82
N LEU A 205 -3.58 -9.97 2.42
CA LEU A 205 -4.82 -10.58 1.93
C LEU A 205 -6.03 -9.66 2.10
N VAL A 206 -6.14 -8.96 3.23
CA VAL A 206 -7.19 -7.95 3.47
C VAL A 206 -7.11 -6.86 2.41
N LEU A 207 -5.91 -6.32 2.16
CA LEU A 207 -5.69 -5.31 1.12
C LEU A 207 -6.00 -5.86 -0.27
N TYR A 208 -5.67 -7.11 -0.56
CA TYR A 208 -6.02 -7.73 -1.84
C TYR A 208 -7.54 -7.84 -2.02
N GLY A 209 -8.26 -8.17 -0.94
CA GLY A 209 -9.72 -8.13 -0.91
C GLY A 209 -10.26 -6.73 -1.19
N ILE A 210 -9.71 -5.71 -0.52
CA ILE A 210 -10.09 -4.30 -0.72
C ILE A 210 -9.83 -3.86 -2.16
N HIS A 211 -8.67 -4.20 -2.73
CA HIS A 211 -8.30 -3.84 -4.11
C HIS A 211 -9.29 -4.39 -5.15
N ARG A 212 -9.81 -5.60 -4.90
CA ARG A 212 -10.81 -6.23 -5.79
C ARG A 212 -12.25 -5.81 -5.53
N SER A 213 -12.52 -5.29 -4.34
CA SER A 213 -13.84 -4.79 -3.97
C SER A 213 -14.23 -3.55 -4.79
N GLN A 214 -15.47 -3.07 -4.61
CA GLN A 214 -15.92 -1.83 -5.23
C GLN A 214 -15.04 -0.64 -4.83
N LEU A 215 -14.54 -0.61 -3.58
CA LEU A 215 -13.65 0.46 -3.10
C LEU A 215 -12.36 0.55 -3.93
N GLY A 216 -11.72 -0.58 -4.24
CA GLY A 216 -10.53 -0.60 -5.08
C GLY A 216 -10.77 -0.14 -6.52
N LYS A 217 -11.95 -0.44 -7.08
CA LYS A 217 -12.37 0.09 -8.38
C LYS A 217 -12.58 1.61 -8.33
N THR A 218 -13.18 2.11 -7.25
CA THR A 218 -13.33 3.56 -7.01
C THR A 218 -11.97 4.26 -6.93
N PHE A 219 -11.00 3.68 -6.21
CA PHE A 219 -9.64 4.22 -6.16
C PHE A 219 -8.98 4.30 -7.53
N THR A 220 -9.11 3.23 -8.32
CA THR A 220 -8.56 3.16 -9.68
C THR A 220 -9.23 4.20 -10.60
N ALA A 221 -10.55 4.35 -10.51
CA ALA A 221 -11.28 5.36 -11.28
C ALA A 221 -10.84 6.79 -10.93
N VAL A 222 -10.63 7.07 -9.63
CA VAL A 222 -10.11 8.37 -9.16
C VAL A 222 -8.68 8.62 -9.61
N ARG A 223 -7.86 7.56 -9.71
CA ARG A 223 -6.49 7.62 -10.22
C ARG A 223 -6.45 7.95 -11.71
N ASP A 224 -7.30 7.29 -12.50
CA ASP A 224 -7.27 7.41 -13.96
C ASP A 224 -7.79 8.77 -14.42
N ASP A 225 -8.93 9.22 -13.89
CA ASP A 225 -9.50 10.53 -14.21
C ASP A 225 -10.43 11.02 -13.08
N PRO A 226 -9.93 11.88 -12.17
CA PRO A 226 -10.72 12.35 -11.03
C PRO A 226 -11.94 13.18 -11.46
N VAL A 227 -11.90 13.84 -12.63
CA VAL A 227 -13.00 14.66 -13.14
C VAL A 227 -14.13 13.75 -13.63
N LYS A 228 -13.80 12.71 -14.39
CA LYS A 228 -14.79 11.70 -14.83
C LYS A 228 -15.37 10.92 -13.66
N ALA A 229 -14.54 10.53 -12.68
CA ALA A 229 -15.03 9.84 -11.49
C ALA A 229 -16.05 10.70 -10.73
N ALA A 230 -15.79 12.00 -10.59
CA ALA A 230 -16.73 12.94 -9.97
C ALA A 230 -18.04 13.09 -10.77
N ALA A 231 -17.97 13.13 -12.10
CA ALA A 231 -19.15 13.17 -12.97
C ALA A 231 -20.03 11.91 -12.84
N LEU A 232 -19.44 10.75 -12.51
CA LEU A 232 -20.14 9.50 -12.22
C LEU A 232 -20.65 9.40 -10.77
N GLY A 233 -20.61 10.49 -10.00
CA GLY A 233 -21.12 10.56 -8.62
C GLY A 233 -20.14 10.06 -7.55
N THR A 234 -18.87 9.78 -7.91
CA THR A 234 -17.85 9.38 -6.93
C THR A 234 -17.28 10.60 -6.23
N SER A 235 -17.33 10.63 -4.90
CA SER A 235 -16.65 11.67 -4.12
C SER A 235 -15.14 11.40 -4.06
N VAL A 236 -14.39 12.12 -4.91
CA VAL A 236 -12.92 12.04 -4.98
C VAL A 236 -12.27 12.25 -3.61
N ARG A 237 -12.77 13.21 -2.83
CA ARG A 237 -12.25 13.52 -1.48
C ARG A 237 -12.39 12.33 -0.53
N VAL A 238 -13.56 11.70 -0.47
CA VAL A 238 -13.80 10.55 0.42
C VAL A 238 -12.95 9.36 0.01
N ALA A 239 -12.84 9.10 -1.30
CA ALA A 239 -11.98 8.03 -1.81
C ALA A 239 -10.51 8.24 -1.43
N ARG A 240 -9.99 9.47 -1.55
CA ARG A 240 -8.61 9.80 -1.15
C ARG A 240 -8.42 9.67 0.37
N THR A 241 -9.35 10.18 1.18
CA THR A 241 -9.29 10.07 2.64
C THR A 241 -9.33 8.61 3.11
N ALA A 242 -10.20 7.79 2.53
CA ALA A 242 -10.29 6.37 2.86
C ALA A 242 -8.97 5.63 2.54
N ALA A 243 -8.36 5.92 1.38
CA ALA A 243 -7.07 5.34 1.03
C ALA A 243 -5.94 5.77 1.98
N PHE A 244 -5.97 7.00 2.48
CA PHE A 244 -5.06 7.47 3.53
C PHE A 244 -5.22 6.71 4.82
N MET A 245 -6.46 6.56 5.30
CA MET A 245 -6.72 5.81 6.53
C MET A 245 -6.22 4.38 6.41
N ILE A 246 -6.48 3.71 5.28
CA ILE A 246 -6.01 2.35 5.01
C ILE A 246 -4.47 2.30 4.98
N SER A 247 -3.84 3.25 4.29
CA SER A 247 -2.37 3.37 4.23
C SER A 247 -1.77 3.61 5.61
N GLY A 248 -2.34 4.51 6.40
CA GLY A 248 -1.87 4.83 7.75
C GLY A 248 -2.02 3.64 8.70
N PHE A 249 -3.16 2.94 8.62
CA PHE A 249 -3.43 1.75 9.40
C PHE A 249 -2.39 0.65 9.14
N VAL A 250 -2.13 0.32 7.87
CA VAL A 250 -1.17 -0.72 7.48
C VAL A 250 0.27 -0.30 7.76
N GLY A 251 0.61 0.98 7.50
CA GLY A 251 1.91 1.54 7.83
C GLY A 251 2.20 1.50 9.33
N GLY A 252 1.21 1.80 10.17
CA GLY A 252 1.28 1.71 11.62
C GLY A 252 1.52 0.28 12.10
N ILE A 253 0.85 -0.72 11.51
CA ILE A 253 1.09 -2.14 11.81
C ILE A 253 2.55 -2.52 11.54
N ALA A 254 3.08 -2.13 10.37
CA ALA A 254 4.48 -2.37 10.04
C ALA A 254 5.43 -1.67 11.03
N GLY A 255 5.08 -0.47 11.47
CA GLY A 255 5.82 0.27 12.50
C GLY A 255 5.89 -0.45 13.84
N VAL A 256 4.76 -0.96 14.32
CA VAL A 256 4.69 -1.74 15.57
C VAL A 256 5.57 -2.98 15.47
N LEU A 257 5.46 -3.74 14.38
CA LEU A 257 6.27 -4.94 14.14
C LEU A 257 7.76 -4.61 14.10
N TYR A 258 8.14 -3.51 13.45
CA TYR A 258 9.53 -3.07 13.37
C TYR A 258 10.08 -2.71 14.76
N SER A 259 9.32 -1.96 15.54
CA SER A 259 9.69 -1.55 16.89
C SER A 259 9.87 -2.75 17.83
N GLN A 260 9.01 -3.76 17.70
CA GLN A 260 9.14 -5.02 18.43
C GLN A 260 10.35 -5.84 17.99
N GLN A 261 10.66 -5.87 16.69
CA GLN A 261 11.84 -6.58 16.18
C GLN A 261 13.14 -5.94 16.67
N GLN A 262 13.24 -4.61 16.57
CA GLN A 262 14.43 -3.85 16.93
C GLN A 262 14.51 -3.50 18.42
N THR A 263 13.49 -3.89 19.20
CA THR A 263 13.35 -3.61 20.63
C THR A 263 13.39 -2.10 20.99
N GLY A 264 13.02 -1.24 20.03
CA GLY A 264 13.00 0.20 20.21
C GLY A 264 12.49 1.00 19.02
N ALA A 265 12.19 2.27 19.29
CA ALA A 265 11.79 3.27 18.31
C ALA A 265 12.70 4.49 18.40
N ALA A 266 13.29 4.87 17.26
CA ALA A 266 14.17 6.04 17.14
C ALA A 266 13.55 7.08 16.19
N PRO A 267 13.91 8.38 16.32
CA PRO A 267 13.33 9.44 15.49
C PRO A 267 13.52 9.23 13.98
N GLY A 268 14.63 8.58 13.60
CA GLY A 268 14.93 8.25 12.21
C GLY A 268 13.85 7.43 11.49
N LEU A 269 12.95 6.76 12.21
CA LEU A 269 11.81 6.03 11.64
C LEU A 269 10.72 6.94 11.07
N VAL A 270 10.63 8.20 11.55
CA VAL A 270 9.70 9.24 11.05
C VAL A 270 10.37 10.11 9.98
N SER A 271 11.66 9.93 9.72
CA SER A 271 12.42 10.79 8.82
C SER A 271 11.92 10.76 7.38
N THR A 272 12.08 11.91 6.71
CA THR A 272 11.84 12.05 5.27
C THR A 272 12.68 11.07 4.42
N VAL A 273 13.87 10.70 4.90
CA VAL A 273 14.72 9.68 4.24
C VAL A 273 14.02 8.32 4.22
N MET A 274 13.41 7.91 5.33
CA MET A 274 12.65 6.65 5.41
C MET A 274 11.42 6.66 4.48
N SER A 275 10.77 7.81 4.33
CA SER A 275 9.69 7.99 3.34
C SER A 275 10.20 7.80 1.90
N GLY A 276 11.39 8.30 1.59
CA GLY A 276 12.05 8.06 0.30
C GLY A 276 12.37 6.58 0.08
N SER A 277 12.89 5.90 1.11
CA SER A 277 13.23 4.47 1.06
C SER A 277 12.03 3.58 0.78
N VAL A 278 10.86 3.86 1.36
CA VAL A 278 9.68 3.02 1.09
C VAL A 278 9.15 3.21 -0.34
N ILE A 279 9.20 4.43 -0.85
CA ILE A 279 8.87 4.73 -2.25
C ILE A 279 9.83 3.97 -3.17
N PHE A 280 11.11 3.92 -2.81
CA PHE A 280 12.10 3.14 -3.53
C PHE A 280 11.78 1.65 -3.57
N MET A 281 11.42 1.05 -2.43
CA MET A 281 10.99 -0.35 -2.36
C MET A 281 9.81 -0.61 -3.31
N VAL A 282 8.82 0.28 -3.34
CA VAL A 282 7.66 0.16 -4.24
C VAL A 282 8.08 0.24 -5.71
N PHE A 283 8.98 1.15 -6.08
CA PHE A 283 9.43 1.29 -7.47
C PHE A 283 10.31 0.14 -7.94
N ILE A 284 11.24 -0.36 -7.10
CA ILE A 284 12.02 -1.57 -7.40
C ILE A 284 11.07 -2.74 -7.62
N GLY A 285 10.13 -2.93 -6.70
CA GLY A 285 9.15 -4.01 -6.76
C GLY A 285 8.23 -3.92 -7.98
N GLY A 286 7.86 -2.70 -8.34
CA GLY A 286 6.87 -2.37 -9.35
C GLY A 286 5.49 -2.09 -8.74
N THR A 287 4.76 -1.18 -9.38
CA THR A 287 3.42 -0.74 -8.94
C THR A 287 2.27 -1.55 -9.56
N SER A 288 2.57 -2.44 -10.52
CA SER A 288 1.55 -3.20 -11.25
C SER A 288 0.98 -4.38 -10.47
N ASN A 289 1.72 -4.89 -9.47
CA ASN A 289 1.35 -6.08 -8.73
C ASN A 289 1.53 -5.88 -7.22
N MET A 290 0.61 -6.44 -6.43
CA MET A 290 0.64 -6.31 -4.95
C MET A 290 1.80 -7.04 -4.29
N TRP A 291 2.42 -8.01 -4.97
CA TRP A 291 3.63 -8.69 -4.50
C TRP A 291 4.91 -7.92 -4.78
N GLY A 292 4.87 -6.93 -5.68
CA GLY A 292 6.01 -6.07 -6.01
C GLY A 292 6.65 -5.46 -4.76
N PRO A 293 5.91 -4.78 -3.87
CA PRO A 293 6.44 -4.20 -2.62
C PRO A 293 7.26 -5.17 -1.76
N PHE A 294 6.85 -6.43 -1.62
CA PHE A 294 7.61 -7.42 -0.85
C PHE A 294 8.94 -7.78 -1.52
N VAL A 295 8.95 -7.93 -2.84
CA VAL A 295 10.18 -8.18 -3.60
C VAL A 295 11.11 -6.97 -3.50
N GLY A 296 10.58 -5.76 -3.65
CA GLY A 296 11.34 -4.53 -3.52
C GLY A 296 11.91 -4.32 -2.12
N ALA A 297 11.15 -4.64 -1.08
CA ALA A 297 11.61 -4.62 0.31
C ALA A 297 12.70 -5.66 0.57
N LEU A 298 12.59 -6.87 0.03
CA LEU A 298 13.64 -7.89 0.13
C LEU A 298 14.94 -7.44 -0.52
N VAL A 299 14.85 -6.91 -1.75
CA VAL A 299 16.02 -6.36 -2.46
C VAL A 299 16.61 -5.19 -1.67
N TYR A 300 15.78 -4.25 -1.22
CA TYR A 300 16.24 -3.12 -0.42
C TYR A 300 16.97 -3.56 0.85
N THR A 301 16.34 -4.39 1.68
CA THR A 301 16.93 -4.88 2.94
C THR A 301 18.21 -5.64 2.70
N TYR A 302 18.28 -6.45 1.63
CA TYR A 302 19.50 -7.18 1.29
C TYR A 302 20.63 -6.23 0.87
N LEU A 303 20.34 -5.25 0.00
CA LEU A 303 21.34 -4.29 -0.47
C LEU A 303 21.85 -3.43 0.70
N THR A 304 20.95 -2.88 1.51
CA THR A 304 21.34 -2.04 2.65
C THR A 304 22.12 -2.81 3.70
N THR A 305 21.75 -4.07 3.94
CA THR A 305 22.38 -4.86 4.99
C THR A 305 23.55 -5.70 4.50
N ARG A 306 23.85 -5.84 3.22
CA ARG A 306 25.03 -6.61 2.77
C ARG A 306 26.02 -5.77 2.00
N LEU A 307 25.56 -4.81 1.20
CA LEU A 307 26.44 -3.96 0.40
C LEU A 307 26.84 -2.68 1.14
N PHE A 308 25.98 -2.15 2.02
CA PHE A 308 26.24 -0.88 2.71
C PHE A 308 26.64 -1.02 4.18
N GLN A 309 26.82 -2.25 4.68
CA GLN A 309 27.39 -2.49 6.01
C GLN A 309 28.80 -1.87 6.10
N GLY A 310 28.98 -0.90 6.98
CA GLY A 310 30.28 -0.29 7.29
C GLY A 310 30.63 1.00 6.52
N SER A 311 29.77 1.50 5.62
CA SER A 311 30.03 2.77 4.93
C SER A 311 29.27 3.93 5.58
N ASN A 312 29.99 4.97 6.01
CA ASN A 312 29.40 6.27 6.43
C ASN A 312 28.72 7.03 5.27
N THR A 313 28.67 6.43 4.07
CA THR A 313 28.16 7.00 2.82
C THR A 313 26.94 6.22 2.29
N SER A 314 26.35 5.34 3.10
CA SER A 314 25.22 4.47 2.73
C SER A 314 24.06 5.22 2.07
N THR A 315 23.75 6.44 2.52
CA THR A 315 22.69 7.29 1.95
C THR A 315 22.95 7.69 0.49
N ILE A 316 24.20 8.02 0.12
CA ILE A 316 24.55 8.40 -1.26
C ILE A 316 24.41 7.20 -2.19
N TRP A 317 24.87 6.03 -1.75
CA TRP A 317 24.77 4.80 -2.55
C TRP A 317 23.33 4.35 -2.75
N ILE A 318 22.47 4.47 -1.74
CA ILE A 318 21.03 4.22 -1.86
C ILE A 318 20.40 5.18 -2.87
N GLY A 319 20.73 6.49 -2.80
CA GLY A 319 20.24 7.49 -3.74
C GLY A 319 20.70 7.25 -5.19
N LEU A 320 21.97 6.86 -5.38
CA LEU A 320 22.52 6.53 -6.70
C LEU A 320 21.86 5.27 -7.28
N LEU A 321 21.73 4.22 -6.49
CA LEU A 321 21.04 2.99 -6.86
C LEU A 321 19.58 3.29 -7.25
N LEU A 322 18.91 4.17 -6.50
CA LEU A 322 17.56 4.63 -6.82
C LEU A 322 17.48 5.30 -8.18
N LEU A 323 18.42 6.19 -8.47
CA LEU A 323 18.50 6.88 -9.76
C LEU A 323 18.68 5.87 -10.90
N VAL A 324 19.58 4.90 -10.73
CA VAL A 324 19.83 3.81 -11.70
C VAL A 324 18.56 2.99 -11.94
N VAL A 325 17.88 2.54 -10.87
CA VAL A 325 16.68 1.71 -11.01
C VAL A 325 15.53 2.49 -11.65
N VAL A 326 15.29 3.73 -11.26
CA VAL A 326 14.20 4.55 -11.81
C VAL A 326 14.44 4.87 -13.29
N VAL A 327 15.69 5.13 -13.68
CA VAL A 327 16.04 5.42 -15.08
C VAL A 327 16.04 4.17 -15.95
N LEU A 328 16.54 3.04 -15.45
CA LEU A 328 16.71 1.81 -16.24
C LEU A 328 15.48 0.90 -16.23
N VAL A 329 14.70 0.87 -15.15
CA VAL A 329 13.63 -0.11 -14.93
C VAL A 329 12.25 0.54 -15.02
N ARG A 330 11.81 0.87 -16.24
CA ARG A 330 10.43 1.32 -16.52
C ARG A 330 9.41 0.19 -16.23
N GLY A 331 8.90 0.14 -15.00
CA GLY A 331 7.84 -0.79 -14.55
C GLY A 331 8.21 -1.68 -13.36
N GLY A 332 9.41 -1.55 -12.79
CA GLY A 332 9.91 -2.40 -11.69
C GLY A 332 10.24 -3.84 -12.10
N ILE A 333 10.83 -4.58 -11.16
CA ILE A 333 11.27 -5.97 -11.35
C ILE A 333 10.08 -6.88 -11.70
N MET A 334 8.95 -6.72 -11.02
CA MET A 334 7.80 -7.58 -11.27
C MET A 334 7.16 -7.32 -12.64
N GLY A 335 7.23 -6.09 -13.14
CA GLY A 335 6.80 -5.76 -14.50
C GLY A 335 7.62 -6.45 -15.59
N LEU A 336 8.92 -6.64 -15.36
CA LEU A 336 9.80 -7.41 -16.26
C LEU A 336 9.47 -8.91 -16.23
N VAL A 337 9.27 -9.47 -15.04
CA VAL A 337 8.89 -10.87 -14.86
C VAL A 337 7.57 -11.17 -15.55
N GLU A 338 6.56 -10.31 -15.39
CA GLU A 338 5.28 -10.48 -16.07
C GLU A 338 5.37 -10.41 -17.60
N ARG A 339 6.23 -9.54 -18.14
CA ARG A 339 6.48 -9.48 -19.59
C ARG A 339 7.15 -10.77 -20.07
N GLY A 340 8.15 -11.27 -19.35
CA GLY A 340 8.81 -12.53 -19.66
C GLY A 340 7.85 -13.73 -19.64
N VAL A 341 7.00 -13.82 -18.60
CA VAL A 341 5.99 -14.89 -18.48
C VAL A 341 4.94 -14.81 -19.58
N ARG A 342 4.52 -13.60 -20.00
CA ARG A 342 3.58 -13.43 -21.13
C ARG A 342 4.19 -13.90 -22.45
N LEU A 343 5.45 -13.56 -22.71
CA LEU A 343 6.16 -13.99 -23.92
C LEU A 343 6.36 -15.52 -23.96
N LEU A 344 6.69 -16.14 -22.83
CA LEU A 344 6.78 -17.60 -22.71
C LEU A 344 5.43 -18.28 -22.95
N LYS A 345 4.34 -17.76 -22.36
CA LYS A 345 2.99 -18.29 -22.60
C LYS A 345 2.58 -18.17 -24.07
N GLN A 346 2.90 -17.06 -24.73
CA GLN A 346 2.63 -16.88 -26.16
C GLN A 346 3.36 -17.93 -26.99
N ARG A 347 4.66 -18.16 -26.74
CA ARG A 347 5.43 -19.20 -27.45
C ARG A 347 4.87 -20.61 -27.26
N VAL A 348 4.40 -20.96 -26.06
CA VAL A 348 3.80 -22.28 -25.77
C VAL A 348 2.44 -22.44 -26.47
N THR A 349 1.62 -21.39 -26.55
CA THR A 349 0.35 -21.46 -27.29
C THR A 349 0.54 -21.54 -28.80
N THR A 350 1.54 -20.86 -29.37
CA THR A 350 1.84 -20.93 -30.81
C THR A 350 2.43 -22.29 -31.20
N ALA A 351 3.22 -22.91 -30.32
CA ALA A 351 3.74 -24.27 -30.53
C ALA A 351 2.63 -25.33 -30.51
N ARG A 352 1.56 -25.12 -29.73
CA ARG A 352 0.43 -26.06 -29.59
C ARG A 352 -0.64 -25.90 -30.69
N SER A 353 -0.63 -24.81 -31.46
CA SER A 353 -1.47 -24.63 -32.64
C SER A 353 -0.79 -25.08 -33.95
N ALA A 354 0.50 -25.44 -33.88
CA ALA A 354 1.30 -25.91 -35.02
C ALA A 354 1.51 -27.43 -35.02
N SER A 355 1.01 -28.13 -34.01
CA SER A 355 0.98 -29.60 -33.88
C SER A 355 -0.44 -30.13 -34.06
#